data_AF-A0A9D6XAU6-F1
#
_entry.id   AF-A0A9D6XAU6-F1
#
_cell.length_a   1.000
_cell.length_b   1.000
_cell.length_c   1.000
_cell.angle_alpha   90.00
_cell.angle_beta   90.00
_cell.angle_gamma   90.00
#
_symmetry.space_group_name_H-M   'P 1'
#
loop_
_entity.id
_entity.type
_entity.pdbx_description
1 polymer ?
#
loop_
_entity_poly.entity_id
_entity_poly.type
_entity_poly.pdbx_seq_one_letter_code
_entity_poly.pdbx_strand_id
1 'polypeptide(L)'
;MRKIKLREGTNTASLFGSHDRHLKLIEEELGVQVSARGDEVVLDGAPAAVQQAGRAIQELAALTAEGYELRPDDVSFALKAARGAQETPLKELLLGTVPIATKKRFVVPKSATQKAYL
;
A
#
# COMPACT_ATOMS: atom_id res chain seq x y z
N MET A 1 16.80 10.50 3.94
CA MET A 1 16.22 9.81 5.11
C MET A 1 14.99 10.52 5.69
N ARG A 2 13.88 9.80 5.86
CA ARG A 2 12.67 10.20 6.59
C ARG A 2 12.25 9.04 7.50
N LYS A 3 11.84 9.33 8.73
CA LYS A 3 11.30 8.34 9.66
C LYS A 3 9.79 8.47 9.76
N ILE A 4 9.10 7.34 9.82
CA ILE A 4 7.66 7.24 9.98
C ILE A 4 7.41 6.35 11.18
N LYS A 5 6.64 6.87 12.12
CA LYS A 5 6.12 6.08 13.23
C LYS A 5 4.77 5.52 12.80
N LEU A 6 4.61 4.20 12.91
CA LEU A 6 3.33 3.56 12.69
C LEU A 6 2.39 3.91 13.85
N ARG A 7 1.12 3.58 13.69
CA ARG A 7 0.11 3.87 14.71
C ARG A 7 -0.08 2.65 15.59
N GLU A 8 -0.50 2.90 16.82
CA GLU A 8 -0.85 1.83 17.74
C GLU A 8 -1.97 0.96 17.15
N GLY A 9 -1.78 -0.36 17.17
CA GLY A 9 -2.68 -1.33 16.55
C GLY A 9 -2.36 -1.72 15.10
N THR A 10 -1.34 -1.12 14.47
CA THR A 10 -0.86 -1.58 13.16
C THR A 10 -0.26 -2.99 13.28
N ASN A 11 -0.77 -3.93 12.48
CA ASN A 11 -0.18 -5.25 12.37
C ASN A 11 1.07 -5.19 11.47
N THR A 12 2.22 -4.98 12.11
CA THR A 12 3.54 -4.87 11.45
C THR A 12 3.91 -6.13 10.68
N ALA A 13 3.53 -7.32 11.15
CA ALA A 13 3.78 -8.57 10.45
C ALA A 13 3.02 -8.66 9.11
N SER A 14 1.76 -8.22 9.09
CA SER A 14 0.96 -8.12 7.85
C SER A 14 1.50 -7.03 6.93
N LEU A 15 1.91 -5.88 7.50
CA LEU A 15 2.45 -4.75 6.77
C LEU A 15 3.77 -5.09 6.05
N PHE A 16 4.74 -5.66 6.77
CA PHE A 16 6.05 -6.01 6.21
C PHE A 16 5.98 -7.28 5.36
N GLY A 17 4.97 -8.11 5.60
CA GLY A 17 4.79 -9.39 4.94
C GLY A 17 5.82 -10.42 5.39
N SER A 18 5.67 -11.66 4.89
CA SER A 18 6.60 -12.73 5.23
C SER A 18 8.02 -12.42 4.74
N HIS A 19 9.01 -12.45 5.65
CA HIS A 19 10.41 -12.13 5.35
C HIS A 19 10.60 -10.77 4.67
N ASP A 20 9.85 -9.75 5.11
CA ASP A 20 9.95 -8.38 4.61
C ASP A 20 9.64 -8.26 3.10
N ARG A 21 8.87 -9.22 2.55
CA ARG A 21 8.56 -9.24 1.11
C ARG A 21 7.85 -7.97 0.64
N HIS A 22 6.94 -7.42 1.45
CA HIS A 22 6.24 -6.20 1.09
C HIS A 22 7.18 -5.01 1.10
N LEU A 23 8.11 -4.93 2.06
CA LEU A 23 9.12 -3.87 2.08
C LEU A 23 10.00 -3.93 0.84
N LYS A 24 10.50 -5.12 0.47
CA LYS A 24 11.28 -5.30 -0.76
C LYS A 24 10.52 -4.86 -2.01
N LEU A 25 9.23 -5.18 -2.12
CA LEU A 25 8.41 -4.71 -3.24
C LEU A 25 8.31 -3.19 -3.29
N ILE A 26 8.17 -2.53 -2.15
CA ILE A 26 8.17 -1.06 -2.05
C ILE A 26 9.52 -0.49 -2.49
N GLU A 27 10.62 -1.13 -2.06
CA GLU A 27 11.97 -0.74 -2.45
C GLU A 27 12.19 -0.83 -3.97
N GLU A 28 11.82 -1.97 -4.58
CA GLU A 28 11.97 -2.19 -6.02
C GLU A 28 11.06 -1.28 -6.86
N GLU A 29 9.80 -1.12 -6.46
CA GLU A 29 8.84 -0.33 -7.22
C GLU A 29 9.03 1.18 -7.07
N LEU A 30 9.56 1.68 -5.96
CA LEU A 30 9.77 3.13 -5.76
C LEU A 30 11.23 3.55 -5.83
N GLY A 31 12.17 2.60 -5.87
CA GLY A 31 13.61 2.88 -5.88
C GLY A 31 14.07 3.58 -4.59
N VAL A 32 13.45 3.22 -3.47
CA VAL A 32 13.83 3.71 -2.13
C VAL A 32 14.41 2.56 -1.32
N GLN A 33 15.15 2.88 -0.27
CA GLN A 33 15.53 1.91 0.74
C GLN A 33 14.54 2.00 1.92
N VAL A 34 13.97 0.87 2.32
CA VAL A 34 12.99 0.79 3.40
C VAL A 34 13.54 -0.11 4.49
N SER A 35 13.54 0.38 5.73
CA SER A 35 13.99 -0.39 6.89
C SER A 35 12.99 -0.24 8.02
N ALA A 36 12.40 -1.36 8.43
CA ALA A 36 11.48 -1.40 9.54
C ALA A 36 12.16 -1.90 10.83
N ARG A 37 11.84 -1.27 11.97
CA ARG A 37 12.25 -1.70 13.31
C ARG A 37 11.08 -1.52 14.27
N GLY A 38 10.43 -2.62 14.63
CA GLY A 38 9.26 -2.59 15.49
C GLY A 38 8.13 -1.78 14.84
N ASP A 39 7.80 -0.64 15.45
CA ASP A 39 6.75 0.29 14.99
C ASP A 39 7.31 1.47 14.19
N GLU A 40 8.63 1.53 13.97
CA GLU A 40 9.27 2.58 13.20
C GLU A 40 9.69 2.09 11.81
N VAL A 41 9.41 2.89 10.79
CA VAL A 41 9.86 2.67 9.42
C VAL A 41 10.74 3.82 8.96
N VAL A 42 11.93 3.49 8.48
CA VAL A 42 12.91 4.43 7.95
C VAL A 42 12.91 4.30 6.43
N LEU A 43 12.77 5.43 5.75
CA LEU A 43 12.80 5.56 4.30
C LEU A 43 14.03 6.37 3.89
N ASP A 44 14.82 5.85 2.96
CA ASP A 44 15.93 6.56 2.36
C ASP A 44 15.89 6.51 0.83
N GLY A 45 16.46 7.51 0.17
CA GLY A 45 16.36 7.69 -1.28
C GLY A 45 15.91 9.09 -1.69
N ALA A 46 15.45 9.22 -2.94
CA ALA A 46 15.06 10.50 -3.52
C ALA A 46 13.84 11.11 -2.81
N PRO A 47 13.77 12.43 -2.63
CA PRO A 47 12.72 13.09 -1.85
C PRO A 47 11.30 12.80 -2.39
N ALA A 48 11.12 12.76 -3.71
CA ALA A 48 9.84 12.41 -4.32
C ALA A 48 9.44 10.94 -4.03
N ALA A 49 10.40 10.02 -4.14
CA ALA A 49 10.17 8.60 -3.91
C ALA A 49 9.90 8.31 -2.42
N VAL A 50 10.63 8.96 -1.51
CA VAL A 50 10.40 8.90 -0.05
C VAL A 50 9.02 9.43 0.33
N GLN A 51 8.52 10.47 -0.34
CA GLN A 51 7.15 10.97 -0.13
C GLN A 51 6.10 9.94 -0.60
N GLN A 52 6.29 9.34 -1.78
CA GLN A 52 5.40 8.30 -2.31
C GLN A 52 5.40 7.05 -1.42
N ALA A 53 6.57 6.57 -1.03
CA ALA A 53 6.73 5.41 -0.14
C ALA A 53 6.09 5.68 1.22
N GLY A 54 6.26 6.89 1.76
CA GLY A 54 5.64 7.27 3.02
C GLY A 54 4.11 7.25 2.96
N ARG A 55 3.51 7.75 1.87
CA ARG A 55 2.06 7.64 1.67
C ARG A 55 1.61 6.18 1.56
N ALA A 56 2.27 5.38 0.73
CA ALA A 56 1.92 3.97 0.56
C ALA A 56 1.97 3.21 1.89
N ILE A 57 3.01 3.40 2.69
CA ILE A 57 3.15 2.73 3.99
C ILE A 57 2.07 3.18 4.98
N GLN A 58 1.70 4.46 5.01
CA GLN A 58 0.62 4.93 5.90
C GLN A 58 -0.75 4.36 5.52
N GLU A 59 -1.04 4.25 4.23
CA GLU A 59 -2.28 3.66 3.73
C GLU A 59 -2.33 2.15 4.02
N LEU A 60 -1.24 1.43 3.77
CA LEU A 60 -1.12 0.00 4.09
C LEU A 60 -1.19 -0.25 5.61
N ALA A 61 -0.58 0.63 6.41
CA ALA A 61 -0.69 0.61 7.87
C ALA A 61 -2.13 0.85 8.35
N ALA A 62 -2.95 1.58 7.58
CA ALA A 62 -4.37 1.75 7.84
C ALA A 62 -5.15 0.46 7.70
N LEU A 63 -4.96 -0.20 6.57
CA LEU A 63 -5.67 -1.42 6.24
C LEU A 63 -5.35 -2.52 7.26
N THR A 64 -4.07 -2.65 7.62
CA THR A 64 -3.64 -3.63 8.62
C THR A 64 -4.13 -3.31 10.04
N ALA A 65 -4.25 -2.02 10.40
CA ALA A 65 -4.87 -1.62 11.66
C ALA A 65 -6.39 -1.91 11.70
N GLU A 66 -7.06 -1.90 10.54
CA GLU A 66 -8.46 -2.33 10.41
C GLU A 66 -8.62 -3.87 10.38
N GLY A 67 -7.53 -4.63 10.47
CA GLY A 67 -7.54 -6.10 10.44
C GLY A 67 -7.50 -6.70 9.03
N TYR A 68 -7.23 -5.90 8.00
CA TYR A 68 -7.07 -6.40 6.64
C TYR A 68 -5.73 -7.12 6.48
N GLU A 69 -5.76 -8.28 5.83
CA GLU A 69 -4.56 -9.05 5.50
C GLU A 69 -4.03 -8.63 4.14
N LEU A 70 -2.86 -8.01 4.12
CA LEU A 70 -2.24 -7.53 2.88
C LEU A 70 -1.60 -8.70 2.13
N ARG A 71 -1.88 -8.78 0.82
CA ARG A 71 -1.18 -9.71 -0.08
C ARG A 71 -0.20 -8.94 -0.96
N PRO A 72 0.80 -9.63 -1.56
CA PRO A 72 1.76 -8.99 -2.46
C PRO A 72 1.11 -8.22 -3.62
N ASP A 73 -0.01 -8.73 -4.14
CA ASP A 73 -0.78 -8.08 -5.21
C ASP A 73 -1.41 -6.77 -4.74
N ASP A 74 -1.97 -6.74 -3.52
CA ASP A 74 -2.58 -5.54 -2.93
C ASP A 74 -1.50 -4.46 -2.70
N VAL A 75 -0.30 -4.87 -2.28
CA VAL A 75 0.87 -3.97 -2.12
C VAL A 75 1.36 -3.43 -3.48
N SER A 76 1.49 -4.28 -4.49
CA SER A 76 1.89 -3.84 -5.84
C SER A 76 0.88 -2.85 -6.42
N PHE A 77 -0.41 -3.13 -6.24
CA PHE A 77 -1.48 -2.25 -6.67
C PHE A 77 -1.44 -0.90 -5.91
N ALA A 78 -1.22 -0.93 -4.60
CA ALA A 78 -1.04 0.26 -3.79
C ALA A 78 0.13 1.14 -4.23
N LEU A 79 1.25 0.52 -4.61
CA LEU A 79 2.43 1.22 -5.09
C LEU A 79 2.18 1.87 -6.45
N LYS A 80 1.47 1.19 -7.35
CA LYS A 80 1.03 1.75 -8.63
C LYS A 80 0.05 2.92 -8.43
N ALA A 81 -0.89 2.78 -7.50
CA ALA A 81 -1.81 3.85 -7.13
C ALA A 81 -1.09 5.05 -6.50
N ALA A 82 -0.01 4.84 -5.74
CA ALA A 82 0.80 5.91 -5.17
C ALA A 82 1.70 6.63 -6.21
N ARG A 83 2.06 5.95 -7.32
CA ARG A 83 2.80 6.53 -8.46
C ARG A 83 1.90 7.31 -9.41
N GLY A 84 0.72 6.77 -9.73
CA GLY A 84 -0.28 7.49 -10.51
C GLY A 84 -0.86 8.60 -9.65
N ALA A 85 -0.92 9.83 -10.13
CA ALA A 85 -1.42 10.99 -9.37
C ALA A 85 -2.94 10.95 -9.07
N GLN A 86 -3.51 9.78 -8.78
CA GLN A 86 -4.87 9.64 -8.29
C GLN A 86 -4.85 9.81 -6.77
N GLU A 87 -5.40 10.92 -6.31
CA GLU A 87 -5.67 11.19 -4.89
C GLU A 87 -6.78 10.31 -4.30
N THR A 88 -7.21 9.27 -5.03
CA THR A 88 -8.22 8.34 -4.57
C THR A 88 -7.62 7.49 -3.45
N PRO A 89 -8.22 7.49 -2.25
CA PRO A 89 -7.66 6.77 -1.11
C PRO A 89 -7.55 5.29 -1.45
N LEU A 90 -6.44 4.67 -1.04
CA LEU A 90 -6.13 3.29 -1.40
C LEU A 90 -7.24 2.36 -0.94
N LYS A 91 -7.85 2.68 0.20
CA LYS A 91 -9.04 2.02 0.72
C LYS A 91 -10.19 1.99 -0.30
N GLU A 92 -10.54 3.10 -0.93
CA GLU A 92 -11.60 3.11 -1.95
C GLU A 92 -11.18 2.38 -3.23
N LEU A 93 -9.89 2.34 -3.57
CA LEU A 93 -9.43 1.57 -4.71
C LEU A 93 -9.45 0.06 -4.40
N LEU A 94 -9.03 -0.36 -3.22
CA LEU A 94 -9.06 -1.77 -2.81
C LEU A 94 -10.47 -2.27 -2.47
N LEU A 95 -11.35 -1.41 -1.94
CA LEU A 95 -12.74 -1.78 -1.66
C LEU A 95 -13.70 -1.52 -2.85
N GLY A 96 -13.42 -0.52 -3.69
CA GLY A 96 -14.23 -0.13 -4.84
C GLY A 96 -13.86 -0.83 -6.14
N THR A 97 -12.65 -1.40 -6.24
CA THR A 97 -12.17 -2.12 -7.44
C THR A 97 -12.10 -3.64 -7.23
N VAL A 98 -13.18 -4.26 -6.70
CA VAL A 98 -13.44 -5.72 -6.60
C VAL A 98 -13.26 -6.28 -5.15
N PRO A 99 -14.15 -7.18 -4.70
CA PRO A 99 -14.62 -7.27 -3.33
C PRO A 99 -13.60 -7.91 -2.39
N ILE A 100 -13.81 -7.65 -1.09
CA ILE A 100 -13.30 -8.40 0.04
C ILE A 100 -13.01 -9.84 -0.40
N ALA A 101 -11.74 -10.21 -0.43
CA ALA A 101 -11.26 -11.54 -0.82
C ALA A 101 -11.64 -12.59 0.24
N THR A 102 -12.90 -12.66 0.62
CA THR A 102 -13.49 -13.83 1.25
C THR A 102 -13.77 -14.83 0.13
N LYS A 103 -12.88 -15.83 0.01
CA LYS A 103 -13.16 -17.15 -0.59
C LYS A 103 -14.24 -17.18 -1.70
N LYS A 104 -13.91 -16.69 -2.89
CA LYS A 104 -14.33 -17.23 -4.20
C LYS A 104 -14.14 -16.12 -5.23
N ARG A 105 -13.29 -16.41 -6.22
CA ARG A 105 -13.65 -16.29 -7.63
C ARG A 105 -14.39 -14.98 -8.00
N PHE A 106 -13.71 -14.03 -8.62
CA PHE A 106 -13.97 -13.60 -10.02
C PHE A 106 -13.33 -12.24 -10.38
N VAL A 107 -12.51 -12.30 -11.43
CA VAL A 107 -12.39 -11.44 -12.63
C VAL A 107 -12.80 -9.95 -12.52
N VAL A 108 -11.77 -9.10 -12.62
CA VAL A 108 -11.80 -7.67 -12.92
C VAL A 108 -12.57 -7.34 -14.23
N PRO A 109 -13.43 -6.31 -14.26
CA PRO A 109 -13.87 -5.74 -15.52
C PRO A 109 -12.79 -4.81 -16.11
N LYS A 110 -12.61 -4.94 -17.42
CA LYS A 110 -11.71 -4.16 -18.26
C LYS A 110 -12.26 -2.73 -18.43
N SER A 111 -11.34 -1.77 -18.32
CA SER A 111 -11.41 -0.38 -18.80
C SER A 111 -11.84 0.71 -17.81
N ALA A 112 -10.91 1.66 -17.68
CA ALA A 112 -11.16 3.04 -17.33
C ALA A 112 -12.08 3.68 -18.38
N THR A 113 -13.24 4.23 -17.99
CA THR A 113 -13.84 5.49 -18.48
C THR A 113 -15.21 5.69 -17.82
N GLN A 114 -15.54 6.95 -17.53
CA GLN A 114 -16.87 7.52 -17.30
C GLN A 114 -17.35 7.70 -15.84
N LYS A 115 -16.75 8.68 -15.14
CA LYS A 115 -17.50 9.53 -14.19
C LYS A 115 -17.80 10.87 -14.88
N ALA A 116 -18.91 10.93 -15.61
CA ALA A 116 -19.64 12.17 -15.88
C ALA A 116 -21.10 11.82 -16.19
N TYR A 117 -22.01 12.43 -15.42
CA TYR A 117 -23.47 12.38 -15.48
C TYR A 117 -24.19 11.14 -14.92
N LEU A 118 -24.70 11.29 -13.69
CA LEU A 118 -26.12 11.62 -13.44
C LEU A 118 -26.21 12.46 -12.15
#